data_AF-A0A2V6TUU3-F1
#
_entry.id   AF-A0A2V6TUU3-F1
#
_cell.length_a   1.000
_cell.length_b   1.000
_cell.length_c   1.000
_cell.angle_alpha   90.00
_cell.angle_beta   90.00
_cell.angle_gamma   90.00
#
_symmetry.space_group_name_H-M   'P 1'
#
loop_
_entity.id
_entity.type
_entity.pdbx_description
1 polymer ?
#
loop_
_entity_poly.entity_id
_entity_poly.type
_entity_poly.pdbx_seq_one_letter_code
_entity_poly.pdbx_strand_id
1 'polypeptide(L)'
;MKSIGSVAVGAGFFFVTVAMFVQGFLPMMIPESRTARVTRAVRTDLGDVKWLRYDASDYTPLERRGRSVYIREGCWYCHSQYVRPVAGEDQRWGPVSEA
;
A
#
# COMPACT_ATOMS: atom_id res chain seq x y z
N MET A 1 43.67 -10.57 28.41
CA MET A 1 43.36 -9.62 27.31
C MET A 1 42.82 -10.43 26.14
N LYS A 2 41.64 -10.13 25.59
CA LYS A 2 41.10 -10.89 24.44
C LYS A 2 41.90 -10.53 23.19
N SER A 3 42.22 -11.52 22.35
CA SER A 3 42.92 -11.30 21.07
C SER A 3 42.05 -10.46 20.14
N ILE A 4 42.67 -9.50 19.43
CA ILE A 4 42.01 -8.65 18.43
C ILE A 4 41.25 -9.51 17.39
N GLY A 5 41.81 -10.67 17.03
CA GLY A 5 41.15 -11.61 16.11
C GLY A 5 39.83 -12.18 16.67
N SER A 6 39.79 -12.54 17.95
CA SER A 6 38.56 -13.05 18.60
C SER A 6 37.48 -11.96 18.70
N VAL A 7 37.89 -10.70 18.88
CA VAL A 7 36.96 -9.55 18.88
C VAL A 7 36.39 -9.31 17.48
N ALA A 8 37.22 -9.38 16.44
CA ALA A 8 36.78 -9.18 15.05
C ALA A 8 35.78 -10.25 14.59
N VAL A 9 36.02 -11.53 14.89
CA VAL A 9 35.10 -12.63 14.56
C VAL A 9 33.77 -12.48 15.30
N GLY A 10 33.81 -12.14 16.59
CA GLY A 10 32.60 -11.90 17.38
C GLY A 10 31.77 -10.74 16.83
N ALA A 11 32.42 -9.64 16.45
CA ALA A 11 31.77 -8.50 15.83
C ALA A 11 31.13 -8.88 14.48
N GLY A 12 31.86 -9.62 13.63
CA GLY A 12 31.34 -10.09 12.33
C GLY A 12 30.08 -10.94 12.48
N PHE A 13 30.10 -11.93 13.37
CA PHE A 13 28.93 -12.79 13.63
C PHE A 13 27.73 -11.99 14.14
N PHE A 14 27.97 -11.02 15.03
CA PHE A 14 26.92 -10.14 15.53
C PHE A 14 26.27 -9.33 14.41
N PHE A 15 27.07 -8.66 13.56
CA PHE A 15 26.53 -7.85 12.48
C PHE A 15 25.79 -8.68 11.43
N VAL A 16 26.27 -9.87 11.10
CA VAL A 16 25.55 -10.79 10.19
C VAL A 16 24.22 -11.22 10.79
N THR A 17 24.19 -11.57 12.07
CA THR A 17 22.96 -11.97 12.77
C THR A 17 21.95 -10.82 12.82
N VAL A 18 22.40 -9.61 13.14
CA VAL A 18 21.57 -8.41 13.13
C VAL A 18 21.03 -8.12 11.73
N ALA A 19 21.86 -8.24 10.68
CA ALA A 19 21.42 -8.04 9.30
C ALA A 19 20.34 -9.05 8.90
N MET A 20 20.55 -10.35 9.17
CA MET A 20 19.55 -11.39 8.89
C MET A 20 18.23 -11.15 9.64
N PHE A 21 18.31 -10.72 10.90
CA PHE A 21 17.13 -10.39 11.68
C PHE A 21 16.38 -9.19 11.10
N VAL A 22 17.07 -8.07 10.86
CA VAL A 22 16.44 -6.81 10.42
C VAL A 22 15.91 -6.91 8.98
N GLN A 23 16.58 -7.66 8.11
CA GLN A 23 16.21 -7.74 6.69
C GLN A 23 15.31 -8.94 6.35
N GLY A 24 15.33 -10.00 7.15
CA GLY A 24 14.56 -11.23 6.90
C GLY A 24 13.42 -11.42 7.91
N PHE A 25 13.77 -11.55 9.18
CA PHE A 25 12.81 -11.95 10.21
C PHE A 25 11.88 -10.81 10.65
N LEU A 26 12.44 -9.60 10.82
CA LEU A 26 11.70 -8.44 11.27
C LEU A 26 10.58 -8.03 10.29
N PRO A 27 10.81 -7.95 8.96
CA PRO A 27 9.74 -7.63 8.02
C PRO A 27 8.62 -8.67 7.97
N MET A 28 8.92 -9.93 8.28
CA MET A 28 7.90 -11.00 8.38
C MET A 28 7.01 -10.84 9.63
N MET A 29 7.53 -10.27 10.71
CA MET A 29 6.77 -10.03 11.94
C MET A 29 6.00 -8.71 11.93
N ILE A 30 6.38 -7.75 11.08
CA ILE A 30 5.64 -6.51 10.92
C ILE A 30 4.37 -6.85 10.13
N PRO A 31 3.16 -6.59 10.66
CA PRO A 31 1.94 -6.80 9.89
C PRO A 31 2.01 -5.96 8.62
N GLU A 32 1.73 -6.56 7.46
CA GLU A 32 1.60 -5.79 6.23
C GLU A 32 0.57 -4.69 6.45
N SER A 33 0.91 -3.45 6.11
CA SER A 33 0.02 -2.28 6.24
C SER A 33 -1.18 -2.33 5.29
N ARG A 34 -1.41 -3.44 4.60
CA ARG A 34 -2.49 -3.66 3.63
C ARG A 34 -3.80 -3.82 4.39
N THR A 35 -4.40 -2.69 4.75
CA THR A 35 -5.76 -2.72 5.29
C THR A 35 -6.72 -2.71 4.12
N ALA A 36 -7.67 -3.65 4.08
CA ALA A 36 -8.75 -3.59 3.10
C ALA A 36 -9.68 -2.38 3.31
N ARG A 37 -9.58 -1.68 4.45
CA ARG A 37 -10.45 -0.54 4.77
C ARG A 37 -9.94 0.74 4.15
N VAL A 38 -10.56 1.12 3.04
CA VAL A 38 -10.22 2.35 2.30
C VAL A 38 -11.37 3.35 2.33
N THR A 39 -11.07 4.62 2.08
CA THR A 39 -12.08 5.68 2.04
C THR A 39 -12.62 5.83 0.62
N ARG A 40 -13.95 5.81 0.41
CA ARG A 40 -14.58 6.20 -0.86
C ARG A 40 -15.59 7.32 -0.70
N ALA A 41 -15.74 8.10 -1.75
CA ALA A 41 -16.89 8.98 -1.93
C ALA A 41 -18.12 8.13 -2.29
N VAL A 42 -19.19 8.27 -1.52
CA VAL A 42 -20.50 7.66 -1.78
C VAL A 42 -21.54 8.75 -1.90
N ARG A 43 -22.46 8.60 -2.85
CA ARG A 43 -23.61 9.49 -2.98
C ARG A 43 -24.76 8.94 -2.13
N THR A 44 -25.33 9.78 -1.28
CA THR A 44 -26.50 9.42 -0.46
C THR A 44 -27.78 9.54 -1.28
N ASP A 45 -28.88 9.00 -0.77
CA ASP A 45 -30.22 9.12 -1.39
C ASP A 45 -30.69 10.59 -1.48
N LEU A 46 -30.16 11.45 -0.61
CA LEU A 46 -30.39 12.90 -0.61
C LEU A 46 -29.52 13.63 -1.65
N GLY A 47 -28.62 12.94 -2.34
CA GLY A 47 -27.70 13.49 -3.34
C GLY A 47 -26.39 14.03 -2.78
N ASP A 48 -26.20 14.01 -1.46
CA ASP A 48 -24.96 14.45 -0.82
C ASP A 48 -23.81 13.50 -1.12
N VAL A 49 -22.59 14.04 -1.25
CA VAL A 49 -21.36 13.23 -1.31
C VAL A 49 -20.78 13.12 0.09
N LYS A 50 -20.72 11.89 0.61
CA LYS A 50 -20.10 11.58 1.90
C LYS A 50 -18.94 10.64 1.76
N TRP A 51 -18.02 10.77 2.69
CA TRP A 51 -16.80 9.99 2.77
C TRP A 51 -17.04 8.85 3.74
N LEU A 52 -17.03 7.62 3.21
CA LEU A 52 -17.28 6.43 3.99
C LEU A 52 -16.07 5.52 3.91
N ARG A 53 -15.68 4.98 5.06
CA ARG A 53 -14.68 3.93 5.15
C ARG A 53 -15.35 2.60 4.84
N TYR A 54 -14.86 1.88 3.85
CA TYR A 54 -15.43 0.63 3.38
C TYR A 54 -14.34 -0.42 3.21
N ASP A 55 -14.72 -1.68 3.37
CA ASP A 55 -13.85 -2.80 3.05
C ASP A 55 -13.82 -3.00 1.53
N ALA A 56 -12.64 -2.83 0.94
CA ALA A 56 -12.37 -3.10 -0.46
C ALA A 56 -12.66 -4.57 -0.75
N SER A 57 -13.66 -4.80 -1.60
CA SER A 57 -14.02 -6.12 -2.09
C SER A 57 -13.30 -6.45 -3.40
N ASP A 58 -13.14 -7.74 -3.68
CA ASP A 58 -12.69 -8.18 -5.00
C ASP A 58 -13.65 -7.74 -6.11
N TYR A 59 -13.10 -7.51 -7.30
CA TYR A 59 -13.90 -7.26 -8.49
C TYR A 59 -14.80 -8.45 -8.80
N THR A 60 -16.08 -8.17 -9.04
CA THR A 60 -17.03 -9.12 -9.62
C THR A 60 -16.52 -9.62 -10.98
N PRO A 61 -17.02 -10.77 -11.47
CA PRO A 61 -16.60 -11.29 -12.78
C PRO A 61 -16.80 -10.28 -13.93
N LEU A 62 -17.88 -9.49 -13.88
CA LEU A 62 -18.16 -8.48 -14.89
C LEU A 62 -17.18 -7.29 -14.80
N GLU A 63 -16.92 -6.78 -13.59
CA GLU A 63 -15.95 -5.70 -13.37
C GLU A 63 -14.53 -6.13 -13.76
N ARG A 64 -14.15 -7.38 -13.48
CA ARG A 64 -12.86 -7.95 -13.90
C ARG A 64 -12.71 -7.96 -15.41
N ARG A 65 -13.78 -8.29 -16.14
CA ARG A 65 -13.82 -8.19 -17.61
C ARG A 65 -13.79 -6.73 -18.08
N GLY A 66 -14.47 -5.82 -17.39
CA GLY A 66 -14.37 -4.38 -17.65
C GLY A 66 -12.94 -3.86 -17.48
N ARG A 67 -12.25 -4.31 -16.43
CA ARG A 67 -10.84 -3.96 -16.17
C ARG A 67 -9.91 -4.48 -17.26
N SER A 68 -10.14 -5.67 -17.81
CA SER A 68 -9.31 -6.17 -18.91
C SER A 68 -9.48 -5.33 -20.17
N VAL A 69 -10.70 -4.83 -20.44
CA VAL A 69 -10.96 -3.85 -21.51
C VAL A 69 -10.25 -2.54 -21.22
N TYR A 70 -10.39 -1.97 -20.02
CA TYR A 70 -9.73 -0.71 -19.62
C TYR A 70 -8.21 -0.75 -19.83
N ILE A 71 -7.57 -1.88 -19.53
CA ILE A 71 -6.13 -2.07 -19.76
C ILE A 71 -5.82 -2.22 -21.25
N ARG A 72 -6.58 -3.04 -21.98
CA ARG A 72 -6.37 -3.31 -23.41
C ARG A 72 -6.50 -2.05 -24.26
N GLU A 73 -7.48 -1.20 -23.97
CA GLU A 73 -7.68 0.07 -24.68
C GLU A 73 -6.71 1.17 -24.22
N GLY A 74 -5.83 0.88 -23.25
CA GLY A 74 -4.82 1.83 -22.79
C GLY A 74 -5.40 3.03 -22.03
N CYS A 75 -6.58 2.91 -21.43
CA CYS A 75 -7.23 4.04 -20.73
C CYS A 75 -6.35 4.64 -19.62
N TRP A 76 -5.51 3.82 -18.99
CA TRP A 76 -4.57 4.23 -17.94
C TRP A 76 -3.47 5.19 -18.42
N TYR A 77 -3.21 5.28 -19.72
CA TYR A 77 -2.27 6.28 -20.27
C TYR A 77 -2.78 7.72 -20.09
N CYS A 78 -4.10 7.92 -20.04
CA CYS A 78 -4.72 9.24 -19.90
C CYS A 78 -5.47 9.42 -18.58
N HIS A 79 -5.90 8.33 -17.93
CA HIS A 79 -6.71 8.38 -16.72
C HIS A 79 -5.98 7.78 -15.52
N SER A 80 -5.52 8.64 -14.61
CA SER A 80 -4.98 8.21 -13.33
C SER A 80 -6.10 7.67 -12.42
N GLN A 81 -5.85 6.55 -11.76
CA GLN A 81 -6.68 6.03 -10.66
C GLN A 81 -6.02 6.29 -9.30
N TYR A 82 -5.25 7.38 -9.20
CA TYR A 82 -4.53 7.78 -7.99
C TYR A 82 -4.78 9.26 -7.70
N VAL A 83 -5.38 9.54 -6.54
CA VAL A 83 -5.56 10.89 -6.00
C VAL A 83 -4.42 11.16 -5.01
N ARG A 84 -3.68 12.23 -5.22
CA ARG A 84 -2.44 12.54 -4.50
C ARG A 84 -2.74 13.25 -3.17
N PRO A 85 -1.91 13.06 -2.13
CA PRO A 85 -2.02 13.79 -0.86
C PRO A 85 -1.43 15.21 -0.97
N VAL A 86 -1.92 16.00 -1.92
CA VAL A 86 -1.50 17.39 -2.13
C VAL A 86 -2.69 18.32 -2.02
N ALA A 87 -2.42 19.60 -1.76
CA ALA A 87 -3.45 20.59 -1.47
C ALA A 87 -4.53 20.67 -2.58
N GLY A 88 -5.79 20.47 -2.19
CA GLY A 88 -6.96 20.67 -3.04
C GLY A 88 -7.30 19.53 -4.01
N GLU A 89 -6.51 18.45 -4.05
CA GLU A 89 -6.88 17.27 -4.84
C GLU A 89 -8.04 16.49 -4.23
N ASP A 90 -8.09 16.42 -2.90
CA ASP A 90 -9.16 15.77 -2.15
C ASP A 90 -10.53 16.43 -2.41
N GLN A 91 -10.54 17.75 -2.55
CA GLN A 91 -11.75 18.52 -2.90
C GLN A 91 -12.15 18.35 -4.37
N ARG A 92 -11.18 18.13 -5.27
CA ARG A 92 -11.42 18.04 -6.72
C ARG A 92 -11.84 16.63 -7.15
N TRP A 93 -11.18 15.60 -6.62
CA TRP A 93 -11.29 14.23 -7.09
C TRP A 93 -11.87 13.26 -6.05
N GLY A 94 -12.04 13.70 -4.80
CA GLY A 94 -12.45 12.84 -3.69
C GLY A 94 -11.25 12.25 -2.95
N PRO A 95 -11.42 11.15 -2.21
CA PRO A 95 -10.39 10.70 -1.28
C PRO A 95 -9.02 10.44 -1.85
N VAL A 96 -8.01 10.91 -1.12
CA VAL A 96 -6.63 10.51 -1.30
C VAL A 96 -6.59 8.99 -1.34
N SER A 97 -5.91 8.44 -2.35
CA SER A 97 -5.85 7.00 -2.54
C SER A 97 -5.03 6.35 -1.42
N GLU A 98 -5.60 5.29 -0.84
CA GLU A 98 -5.02 4.49 0.23
C GLU A 98 -4.50 3.15 -0.33
N ALA A 99 -3.51 2.53 0.32
CA ALA A 99 -2.86 1.27 -0.10
C ALA A 99 -3.04 0.17 0.95
#